data_AF-A0A843IZU3-F1
#
_entry.id   AF-A0A843IZU3-F1
#
_cell.length_a   1.000
_cell.length_b   1.000
_cell.length_c   1.000
_cell.angle_alpha   90.00
_cell.angle_beta   90.00
_cell.angle_gamma   90.00
#
_symmetry.space_group_name_H-M   'P 1'
#
loop_
_entity.id
_entity.type
_entity.pdbx_description
1 polymer ?
#
loop_
_entity_poly.entity_id
_entity_poly.type
_entity_poly.pdbx_seq_one_letter_code
_entity_poly.pdbx_strand_id
1 'polypeptide(L)'
;MKYMAVVECISSGRLYIDDIISHGYRPLVINVKGADEFRLHYREMIEKGIGDKADYIDEDEDFDVFIEKLKKYDIEAVFAGSEYGVNLADRIIKELGLRGNDYDTIALRTTKAGMFEALGKAGIRRIETMKVTCEDDIRRFWRDNDLDTCVMKFSESAATVGLKICTSVDEAIEHYRRMQVIPDGFGRTGGEILIQEFIGGKEYIVDSLSCNGKHIITDIWVSEKIRADDGTLAYD
;
A
#
# COMPACT_ATOMS: atom_id res chain seq x y z
N MET A 1 3.28 -32.12 0.20
CA MET A 1 4.20 -31.12 -0.38
C MET A 1 3.86 -29.80 0.27
N LYS A 2 4.84 -29.09 0.82
CA LYS A 2 4.59 -27.80 1.48
C LYS A 2 4.49 -26.68 0.46
N TYR A 3 3.63 -25.72 0.75
CA TYR A 3 3.36 -24.57 -0.08
C TYR A 3 3.88 -23.29 0.55
N MET A 4 4.25 -22.33 -0.28
CA MET A 4 4.35 -20.92 0.11
C MET A 4 3.49 -20.11 -0.85
N ALA A 5 2.65 -19.24 -0.32
CA ALA A 5 1.69 -18.49 -1.10
C ALA A 5 2.21 -17.08 -1.43
N VAL A 6 1.95 -16.60 -2.65
CA VAL A 6 2.19 -15.22 -3.08
C VAL A 6 0.86 -14.59 -3.48
N VAL A 7 0.41 -13.63 -2.70
CA VAL A 7 -0.87 -12.93 -2.88
C VAL A 7 -0.71 -11.73 -3.79
N GLU A 8 -1.48 -11.70 -4.87
CA GLU A 8 -1.34 -10.77 -5.98
C GLU A 8 0.10 -10.70 -6.52
N CYS A 9 0.49 -11.79 -7.18
CA CYS A 9 1.83 -11.99 -7.77
C CYS A 9 2.04 -11.11 -9.03
N ILE A 10 2.03 -9.79 -8.86
CA ILE A 10 2.32 -8.81 -9.91
C ILE A 10 3.59 -8.02 -9.59
N SER A 11 4.15 -7.32 -10.58
CA SER A 11 5.40 -6.54 -10.42
C SER A 11 6.57 -7.41 -9.90
N SER A 12 7.28 -6.98 -8.86
CA SER A 12 8.37 -7.72 -8.21
C SER A 12 7.90 -8.98 -7.49
N GLY A 13 6.60 -9.16 -7.23
CA GLY A 13 6.05 -10.36 -6.59
C GLY A 13 6.39 -11.65 -7.33
N ARG A 14 6.56 -11.58 -8.67
CA ARG A 14 6.98 -12.73 -9.48
C ARG A 14 8.34 -13.30 -9.08
N LEU A 15 9.21 -12.49 -8.46
CA LEU A 15 10.56 -12.91 -8.06
C LEU A 15 10.51 -13.93 -6.91
N TYR A 16 9.44 -13.92 -6.10
CA TYR A 16 9.27 -14.91 -5.04
C TYR A 16 9.12 -16.34 -5.58
N ILE A 17 8.66 -16.52 -6.82
CA ILE A 17 8.36 -17.85 -7.36
C ILE A 17 9.62 -18.72 -7.44
N ASP A 18 10.68 -18.23 -8.08
CA ASP A 18 11.92 -18.98 -8.22
C ASP A 18 12.62 -19.14 -6.85
N ASP A 19 12.52 -18.14 -5.97
CA ASP A 19 13.04 -18.22 -4.59
C ASP A 19 12.34 -19.31 -3.78
N ILE A 20 11.00 -19.39 -3.83
CA ILE A 20 10.21 -20.43 -3.15
C ILE A 20 10.61 -21.82 -3.63
N ILE A 21 10.77 -22.00 -4.95
CA ILE A 21 11.18 -23.28 -5.55
C ILE A 21 12.59 -23.66 -5.09
N SER A 22 13.52 -22.70 -5.07
CA SER A 22 14.90 -22.94 -4.63
C SER A 22 15.00 -23.40 -3.16
N HIS A 23 14.01 -23.05 -2.34
CA HIS A 23 13.90 -23.48 -0.95
C HIS A 23 13.10 -24.79 -0.77
N GLY A 24 12.69 -25.45 -1.86
CA GLY A 24 12.03 -26.75 -1.83
C GLY A 24 10.51 -26.72 -1.55
N TYR A 25 9.87 -25.57 -1.73
CA TYR A 25 8.43 -25.39 -1.57
C TYR A 25 7.75 -25.27 -2.92
N ARG A 26 6.44 -25.59 -2.96
CA ARG A 26 5.59 -25.32 -4.12
C ARG A 26 4.99 -23.91 -4.02
N PRO A 27 5.19 -23.03 -5.01
CA PRO A 27 4.50 -21.74 -5.03
C PRO A 27 2.99 -21.92 -5.25
N LEU A 28 2.20 -21.20 -4.47
CA LEU A 28 0.76 -20.99 -4.69
C LEU A 28 0.52 -19.51 -4.99
N VAL A 29 0.12 -19.16 -6.21
CA VAL A 29 -0.29 -17.81 -6.54
C VAL A 29 -1.75 -17.62 -6.17
N ILE A 30 -2.02 -16.57 -5.37
CA ILE A 30 -3.36 -16.19 -4.96
C ILE A 30 -3.74 -14.89 -5.65
N ASN A 31 -4.79 -14.91 -6.46
CA ASN A 31 -5.29 -13.73 -7.16
C ASN A 31 -6.38 -13.04 -6.33
N VAL A 32 -6.18 -11.79 -5.94
CA VAL A 32 -7.13 -10.98 -5.16
C VAL A 32 -8.35 -10.61 -6.03
N LYS A 33 -9.57 -10.69 -5.52
CA LYS A 33 -10.75 -10.38 -6.32
C LYS A 33 -10.83 -8.89 -6.72
N GLY A 34 -11.73 -8.57 -7.65
CA GLY A 34 -11.97 -7.18 -8.10
C GLY A 34 -10.79 -6.56 -8.85
N ALA A 35 -10.03 -7.37 -9.61
CA ALA A 35 -8.97 -6.86 -10.47
C ALA A 35 -9.57 -5.99 -11.59
N ASP A 36 -8.97 -4.82 -11.80
CA ASP A 36 -9.25 -3.96 -12.96
C ASP A 36 -8.55 -4.50 -14.22
N GLU A 37 -8.80 -3.87 -15.38
CA GLU A 37 -8.20 -4.27 -16.65
C GLU A 37 -6.67 -4.28 -16.61
N PHE A 38 -6.08 -3.30 -15.90
CA PHE A 38 -4.65 -3.22 -15.70
C PHE A 38 -4.11 -4.45 -14.95
N ARG A 39 -4.69 -4.81 -13.80
CA ARG A 39 -4.27 -5.97 -13.02
C ARG A 39 -4.50 -7.27 -13.76
N LEU A 40 -5.62 -7.42 -14.49
CA LEU A 40 -5.88 -8.60 -15.31
C LEU A 40 -4.81 -8.79 -16.38
N HIS A 41 -4.42 -7.71 -17.07
CA HIS A 41 -3.35 -7.76 -18.07
C HIS A 41 -1.99 -8.19 -17.47
N TYR A 42 -1.62 -7.62 -16.32
CA TYR A 42 -0.37 -7.99 -15.65
C TYR A 42 -0.35 -9.42 -15.15
N ARG A 43 -1.48 -9.92 -14.61
CA ARG A 43 -1.62 -11.32 -14.23
C ARG A 43 -1.39 -12.24 -15.41
N GLU A 44 -2.09 -12.03 -16.52
CA GLU A 44 -1.96 -12.88 -17.71
C GLU A 44 -0.49 -12.98 -18.16
N MET A 45 0.20 -11.83 -18.23
CA MET A 45 1.61 -11.79 -18.61
C MET A 45 2.50 -12.57 -17.64
N ILE A 46 2.28 -12.41 -16.33
CA ILE A 46 3.12 -13.03 -15.29
C ILE A 46 2.82 -14.52 -15.15
N GLU A 47 1.56 -14.93 -15.11
CA GLU A 47 1.13 -16.33 -15.03
C GLU A 47 1.62 -17.11 -16.26
N LYS A 48 1.61 -16.50 -17.45
CA LYS A 48 2.22 -17.11 -18.64
C LYS A 48 3.72 -17.35 -18.49
N GLY A 49 4.43 -16.45 -17.80
CA GLY A 49 5.85 -16.58 -17.51
C GLY A 49 6.16 -17.59 -16.40
N ILE A 50 5.27 -17.73 -15.42
CA ILE A 50 5.39 -18.71 -14.32
C ILE A 50 5.03 -20.11 -14.83
N GLY A 51 3.93 -20.25 -15.58
CA GLY A 51 3.46 -21.52 -16.13
C GLY A 51 3.14 -22.53 -15.04
N ASP A 52 3.63 -23.76 -15.23
CA ASP A 52 3.41 -24.90 -14.32
C ASP A 52 4.32 -24.89 -13.09
N LYS A 53 5.17 -23.87 -12.92
CA LYS A 53 6.01 -23.69 -11.73
C LYS A 53 5.21 -23.41 -10.45
N ALA A 54 3.98 -22.94 -10.57
CA ALA A 54 3.10 -22.62 -9.45
C ALA A 54 1.72 -23.26 -9.63
N ASP A 55 1.00 -23.41 -8.52
CA ASP A 55 -0.44 -23.62 -8.52
C ASP A 55 -1.14 -22.26 -8.38
N TYR A 56 -2.38 -22.14 -8.84
CA TYR A 56 -3.12 -20.87 -8.86
C TYR A 56 -4.48 -21.03 -8.18
N ILE A 57 -4.90 -20.01 -7.45
CA ILE A 57 -6.23 -19.93 -6.87
C ILE A 57 -6.71 -18.47 -6.83
N ASP A 58 -7.96 -18.26 -7.20
CA ASP A 58 -8.60 -16.95 -7.06
C ASP A 58 -9.26 -16.82 -5.69
N GLU A 59 -9.21 -15.63 -5.11
CA GLU A 59 -9.97 -15.27 -3.91
C GLU A 59 -11.47 -15.48 -4.16
N ASP A 60 -12.13 -16.16 -3.22
CA ASP A 60 -13.58 -16.37 -3.29
C ASP A 60 -14.36 -15.11 -2.87
N GLU A 61 -15.62 -15.03 -3.29
CA GLU A 61 -16.49 -13.96 -2.79
C GLU A 61 -16.74 -14.10 -1.30
N ASP A 62 -16.93 -15.34 -0.84
CA ASP A 62 -17.05 -15.69 0.57
C ASP A 62 -15.69 -16.06 1.14
N PHE A 63 -15.19 -15.21 2.03
CA PHE A 63 -13.87 -15.39 2.61
C PHE A 63 -13.74 -16.67 3.47
N ASP A 64 -14.80 -17.11 4.14
CA ASP A 64 -14.74 -18.33 4.95
C ASP A 64 -14.63 -19.56 4.04
N VAL A 65 -15.36 -19.56 2.92
CA VAL A 65 -15.22 -20.57 1.86
C VAL A 65 -13.80 -20.55 1.28
N PHE A 66 -13.23 -19.36 1.09
CA PHE A 66 -11.87 -19.21 0.59
C PHE A 66 -10.84 -19.83 1.55
N ILE A 67 -10.94 -19.56 2.85
CA ILE A 67 -10.05 -20.15 3.87
C ILE A 67 -10.18 -21.68 3.90
N GLU A 68 -11.39 -22.24 3.80
CA GLU A 68 -11.57 -23.71 3.72
C GLU A 68 -10.94 -24.32 2.47
N LYS A 69 -10.89 -23.58 1.35
CA LYS A 69 -10.12 -24.00 0.16
C LYS A 69 -8.62 -23.96 0.43
N LEU A 70 -8.13 -22.89 1.07
CA LEU A 70 -6.71 -22.72 1.39
C LEU A 70 -6.19 -23.78 2.37
N LYS A 71 -7.00 -24.24 3.32
CA LYS A 71 -6.64 -25.33 4.26
C LYS A 71 -6.30 -26.66 3.60
N LYS A 72 -6.64 -26.85 2.32
CA LYS A 72 -6.25 -28.03 1.53
C LYS A 72 -4.77 -27.99 1.10
N TYR A 73 -4.15 -26.81 1.16
CA TYR A 73 -2.74 -26.60 0.91
C TYR A 73 -1.99 -26.55 2.24
N ASP A 74 -0.90 -27.30 2.34
CA ASP A 74 0.00 -27.28 3.51
C ASP A 74 0.89 -26.02 3.43
N ILE A 75 0.29 -24.84 3.65
CA ILE A 75 0.92 -23.52 3.50
C ILE A 75 1.78 -23.20 4.71
N GLU A 76 3.09 -23.01 4.48
CA GLU A 76 4.06 -22.65 5.52
C GLU A 76 4.19 -21.14 5.70
N ALA A 77 4.04 -20.36 4.61
CA ALA A 77 4.19 -18.92 4.61
C ALA A 77 3.34 -18.27 3.51
N VAL A 78 2.96 -17.02 3.74
CA VAL A 78 2.19 -16.19 2.80
C VAL A 78 2.91 -14.86 2.64
N PHE A 79 3.09 -14.42 1.40
CA PHE A 79 3.75 -13.17 1.04
C PHE A 79 2.78 -12.29 0.24
N ALA A 80 2.78 -10.98 0.48
CA ALA A 80 2.17 -10.05 -0.45
C ALA A 80 3.13 -9.83 -1.64
N GLY A 81 2.68 -10.17 -2.84
CA GLY A 81 3.42 -9.95 -4.09
C GLY A 81 3.35 -8.51 -4.58
N SER A 82 2.34 -7.76 -4.14
CA SER A 82 2.16 -6.33 -4.45
C SER A 82 1.31 -5.63 -3.39
N GLU A 83 1.19 -4.31 -3.48
CA GLU A 83 0.35 -3.48 -2.59
C GLU A 83 -1.09 -4.00 -2.48
N TYR A 84 -1.67 -4.46 -3.59
CA TYR A 84 -3.05 -5.00 -3.62
C TYR A 84 -3.20 -6.29 -2.80
N GLY A 85 -2.11 -7.03 -2.58
CA GLY A 85 -2.10 -8.30 -1.86
C GLY A 85 -1.91 -8.16 -0.35
N VAL A 86 -1.49 -6.99 0.15
CA VAL A 86 -1.10 -6.80 1.56
C VAL A 86 -2.25 -7.13 2.52
N ASN A 87 -3.45 -6.62 2.24
CA ASN A 87 -4.61 -6.84 3.10
C ASN A 87 -5.02 -8.31 3.15
N LEU A 88 -5.16 -8.94 1.99
CA LEU A 88 -5.54 -10.34 1.92
C LEU A 88 -4.45 -11.26 2.51
N ALA A 89 -3.17 -10.97 2.29
CA ALA A 89 -2.06 -11.75 2.85
C ALA A 89 -2.08 -11.78 4.38
N ASP A 90 -2.13 -10.61 5.03
CA ASP A 90 -2.19 -10.54 6.51
C ASP A 90 -3.46 -11.21 7.06
N ARG A 91 -4.59 -11.08 6.35
CA ARG A 91 -5.84 -11.75 6.73
C ARG A 91 -5.71 -13.28 6.66
N ILE A 92 -5.15 -13.83 5.57
CA ILE A 92 -4.88 -15.26 5.44
C ILE A 92 -3.93 -15.73 6.55
N ILE A 93 -2.87 -14.97 6.82
CA ILE A 93 -1.90 -15.29 7.88
C ILE A 93 -2.60 -15.45 9.23
N LYS A 94 -3.47 -14.49 9.60
CA LYS A 94 -4.25 -14.54 10.84
C LYS A 94 -5.11 -15.80 10.92
N GLU A 95 -5.88 -16.08 9.87
CA GLU A 95 -6.88 -17.16 9.87
C GLU A 95 -6.26 -18.56 9.78
N LEU A 96 -5.12 -18.69 9.12
CA LEU A 96 -4.36 -19.94 9.07
C LEU A 96 -3.42 -20.09 10.28
N GLY A 97 -3.36 -19.11 11.18
CA GLY A 97 -2.48 -19.14 12.36
C GLY A 97 -0.99 -19.16 12.00
N LEU A 98 -0.63 -18.55 10.86
CA LEU A 98 0.74 -18.51 10.37
C LEU A 98 1.52 -17.38 11.03
N ARG A 99 2.85 -17.47 10.97
CA ARG A 99 3.71 -16.39 11.43
C ARG A 99 3.67 -15.23 10.44
N GLY A 100 3.34 -14.03 10.93
CA GLY A 100 3.43 -12.81 10.14
C GLY A 100 3.05 -11.58 10.96
N ASN A 101 2.68 -10.51 10.25
CA ASN A 101 2.22 -9.30 10.90
C ASN A 101 0.81 -9.49 11.48
N ASP A 102 0.53 -8.82 12.59
CA ASP A 102 -0.82 -8.81 13.14
C ASP A 102 -1.76 -8.03 12.21
N TYR A 103 -2.76 -8.70 11.66
CA TYR A 103 -3.77 -8.11 10.80
C TYR A 103 -4.57 -7.01 11.51
N ASP A 104 -4.75 -7.08 12.83
CA ASP A 104 -5.51 -6.06 13.58
C ASP A 104 -4.79 -4.69 13.59
N THR A 105 -3.51 -4.66 13.20
CA THR A 105 -2.70 -3.45 13.06
C THR A 105 -2.49 -3.01 11.61
N ILE A 106 -3.15 -3.63 10.64
CA ILE A 106 -2.85 -3.41 9.22
C ILE A 106 -3.04 -1.96 8.77
N ALA A 107 -4.05 -1.26 9.29
CA ALA A 107 -4.29 0.14 8.95
C ALA A 107 -3.09 1.05 9.30
N LEU A 108 -2.26 0.66 10.28
CA LEU A 108 -1.04 1.38 10.64
C LEU A 108 0.07 1.23 9.59
N ARG A 109 -0.07 0.27 8.66
CA ARG A 109 0.89 -0.05 7.59
C ARG A 109 0.38 0.21 6.18
N THR A 110 -0.93 0.39 5.99
CA THR A 110 -1.53 0.59 4.65
C THR A 110 -2.20 1.95 4.49
N THR A 111 -2.62 2.59 5.58
CA THR A 111 -3.22 3.94 5.51
C THR A 111 -2.23 5.00 5.97
N LYS A 112 -2.12 6.10 5.22
CA LYS A 112 -1.24 7.21 5.59
C LYS A 112 -1.65 7.81 6.95
N ALA A 113 -2.94 7.89 7.24
CA ALA A 113 -3.43 8.34 8.55
C ALA A 113 -2.92 7.43 9.68
N GLY A 114 -3.11 6.11 9.55
CA GLY A 114 -2.65 5.13 10.53
C GLY A 114 -1.13 5.13 10.71
N MET A 115 -0.37 5.29 9.62
CA MET A 115 1.09 5.42 9.68
C MET A 115 1.51 6.63 10.54
N PHE A 116 0.93 7.81 10.30
CA PHE A 116 1.27 9.02 11.07
C PHE A 116 0.81 8.92 12.54
N GLU A 117 -0.34 8.30 12.80
CA GLU A 117 -0.78 8.02 14.17
C GLU A 117 0.21 7.10 14.91
N ALA A 118 0.67 6.03 14.25
CA ALA A 118 1.65 5.11 14.82
C ALA A 118 2.98 5.80 15.15
N LEU A 119 3.49 6.65 14.25
CA LEU A 119 4.68 7.45 14.51
C LEU A 119 4.50 8.38 15.71
N GLY A 120 3.36 9.05 15.80
CA GLY A 120 3.03 9.95 16.92
C GLY A 120 2.97 9.22 18.26
N LYS A 121 2.29 8.06 18.32
CA LYS A 121 2.23 7.22 19.53
C LYS A 121 3.61 6.72 19.97
N ALA A 122 4.52 6.49 19.03
CA ALA A 122 5.88 6.07 19.30
C ALA A 122 6.82 7.24 19.68
N GLY A 123 6.35 8.49 19.66
CA GLY A 123 7.20 9.67 19.89
C GLY A 123 8.20 9.94 18.76
N ILE A 124 7.99 9.34 17.59
CA ILE A 124 8.81 9.56 16.40
C ILE A 124 8.32 10.82 15.71
N ARG A 125 9.27 11.68 15.29
CA ARG A 125 8.96 12.89 14.53
C ARG A 125 8.16 12.50 13.28
N ARG A 126 7.01 13.15 13.09
CA ARG A 126 6.13 12.98 11.94
C ARG A 126 5.83 14.34 11.33
N ILE A 127 5.37 14.31 10.08
CA ILE A 127 4.83 15.50 9.42
C ILE A 127 3.45 15.79 10.04
N GLU A 128 3.15 17.05 10.37
CA GLU A 128 1.83 17.36 10.91
C GLU A 128 0.76 17.10 9.84
N THR A 129 -0.32 16.41 10.24
CA THR A 129 -1.27 15.80 9.31
C THR A 129 -2.63 15.72 9.96
N MET A 130 -3.67 16.09 9.22
CA MET A 130 -5.05 16.07 9.68
C MET A 130 -5.96 15.44 8.62
N LYS A 131 -6.96 14.69 9.09
CA LYS A 131 -8.08 14.26 8.26
C LYS A 131 -8.99 15.45 7.95
N VAL A 132 -9.34 15.62 6.68
CA VAL A 132 -10.24 16.67 6.21
C VAL A 132 -11.62 16.08 5.98
N THR A 133 -12.61 16.59 6.71
CA THR A 133 -14.03 16.21 6.60
C THR A 133 -14.90 17.37 6.10
N CYS A 134 -14.41 18.60 6.21
CA CYS A 134 -15.04 19.78 5.66
C CYS A 134 -13.99 20.86 5.32
N GLU A 135 -14.41 21.91 4.60
CA GLU A 135 -13.50 23.00 4.22
C GLU A 135 -12.97 23.79 5.43
N ASP A 136 -13.70 23.82 6.54
CA ASP A 136 -13.25 24.50 7.76
C ASP A 136 -12.08 23.76 8.43
N ASP A 137 -11.96 22.44 8.23
CA ASP A 137 -10.78 21.70 8.66
C ASP A 137 -9.52 22.21 7.97
N ILE A 138 -9.60 22.52 6.66
CA ILE A 138 -8.49 23.06 5.88
C ILE A 138 -8.08 24.43 6.42
N ARG A 139 -9.05 25.34 6.60
CA ARG A 139 -8.80 26.69 7.14
C ARG A 139 -8.16 26.64 8.52
N ARG A 140 -8.68 25.76 9.39
CA ARG A 140 -8.16 25.53 10.74
C ARG A 140 -6.73 24.99 10.70
N PHE A 141 -6.49 23.92 9.94
CA PHE A 141 -5.17 23.30 9.83
C PHE A 141 -4.12 24.29 9.31
N TRP A 142 -4.49 25.09 8.30
CA TRP A 142 -3.61 26.10 7.72
C TRP A 142 -3.19 27.16 8.74
N ARG A 143 -4.18 27.70 9.48
CA ARG A 143 -3.95 28.73 10.50
C ARG A 143 -3.19 28.19 11.70
N ASP A 144 -3.60 27.04 12.22
CA ASP A 144 -3.06 26.50 13.48
C ASP A 144 -1.59 26.05 13.34
N ASN A 145 -1.15 25.74 12.12
CA ASN A 145 0.24 25.37 11.82
C ASN A 145 1.03 26.48 11.09
N ASP A 146 0.47 27.68 10.93
CA ASP A 146 1.10 28.84 10.26
C ASP A 146 1.71 28.50 8.88
N LEU A 147 0.91 27.83 8.03
CA LEU A 147 1.39 27.32 6.75
C LEU A 147 1.35 28.38 5.65
N ASP A 148 2.23 28.24 4.66
CA ASP A 148 2.12 28.88 3.34
C ASP A 148 1.90 27.86 2.22
N THR A 149 2.19 26.59 2.49
CA THR A 149 2.12 25.47 1.56
C THR A 149 1.67 24.21 2.30
N CYS A 150 0.73 23.48 1.72
CA CYS A 150 0.30 22.18 2.23
C CYS A 150 0.26 21.13 1.12
N VAL A 151 0.13 19.87 1.53
CA VAL A 151 -0.08 18.73 0.66
C VAL A 151 -1.45 18.14 0.94
N MET A 152 -2.27 18.06 -0.10
CA MET A 152 -3.56 17.35 -0.09
C MET A 152 -3.37 15.97 -0.72
N LYS A 153 -3.87 14.90 -0.09
CA LYS A 153 -3.75 13.53 -0.60
C LYS A 153 -4.81 12.61 -0.03
N PHE A 154 -5.11 11.51 -0.72
CA PHE A 154 -5.91 10.43 -0.13
C PHE A 154 -5.08 9.66 0.91
N SER A 155 -5.75 9.21 1.97
CA SER A 155 -5.16 8.37 3.03
C SER A 155 -4.66 7.05 2.46
N GLU A 156 -5.43 6.45 1.56
CA GLU A 156 -5.10 5.22 0.84
C GLU A 156 -5.30 5.48 -0.66
N SER A 157 -4.23 5.34 -1.45
CA SER A 157 -4.21 5.56 -2.90
C SER A 157 -2.86 5.10 -3.45
N ALA A 158 -2.78 4.84 -4.75
CA ALA A 158 -1.60 4.45 -5.48
C ALA A 158 -1.21 5.48 -6.57
N ALA A 159 -0.02 5.32 -7.13
CA ALA A 159 0.45 6.08 -8.31
C ALA A 159 0.30 7.61 -8.19
N THR A 160 0.47 8.16 -6.98
CA THR A 160 0.38 9.62 -6.73
C THR A 160 -1.02 10.21 -7.02
N VAL A 161 -2.04 9.39 -7.26
CA VAL A 161 -3.40 9.85 -7.56
C VAL A 161 -3.98 10.58 -6.36
N GLY A 162 -4.48 11.80 -6.62
CA GLY A 162 -5.07 12.67 -5.61
C GLY A 162 -4.07 13.53 -4.83
N LEU A 163 -2.76 13.37 -5.06
CA LEU A 163 -1.73 14.24 -4.48
C LEU A 163 -1.77 15.62 -5.15
N LYS A 164 -1.78 16.69 -4.36
CA LYS A 164 -1.52 18.06 -4.84
C LYS A 164 -0.78 18.86 -3.76
N ILE A 165 0.22 19.62 -4.18
CA ILE A 165 0.83 20.68 -3.38
C ILE A 165 0.00 21.94 -3.61
N CYS A 166 -0.51 22.53 -2.53
CA CYS A 166 -1.35 23.72 -2.55
C CYS A 166 -0.61 24.87 -1.87
N THR A 167 -0.53 26.02 -2.53
CA THR A 167 0.15 27.24 -2.05
C THR A 167 -0.83 28.31 -1.54
N SER A 168 -2.12 27.96 -1.44
CA SER A 168 -3.13 28.78 -0.78
C SER A 168 -4.27 27.92 -0.22
N VAL A 169 -5.00 28.47 0.76
CA VAL A 169 -6.22 27.87 1.33
C VAL A 169 -7.26 27.61 0.23
N ASP A 170 -7.42 28.54 -0.71
CA ASP A 170 -8.41 28.43 -1.79
C ASP A 170 -8.06 27.27 -2.75
N GLU A 171 -6.79 27.10 -3.10
CA GLU A 171 -6.33 25.96 -3.91
C GLU A 171 -6.56 24.61 -3.22
N ALA A 172 -6.35 24.56 -1.90
CA ALA A 172 -6.57 23.36 -1.10
C ALA A 172 -8.06 22.99 -1.04
N ILE A 173 -8.94 23.99 -0.88
CA ILE A 173 -10.40 23.80 -0.88
C ILE A 173 -10.91 23.36 -2.25
N GLU A 174 -10.43 24.00 -3.32
CA GLU A 174 -10.79 23.62 -4.68
C GLU A 174 -10.41 22.16 -4.95
N HIS A 175 -9.19 21.77 -4.59
CA HIS A 175 -8.72 20.40 -4.77
C HIS A 175 -9.46 19.42 -3.84
N TYR A 176 -9.80 19.80 -2.61
CA TYR A 176 -10.66 19.01 -1.73
C TYR A 176 -12.00 18.69 -2.39
N ARG A 177 -12.69 19.70 -2.94
CA ARG A 177 -13.97 19.51 -3.66
C ARG A 177 -13.81 18.56 -4.85
N ARG A 178 -12.71 18.68 -5.61
CA ARG A 178 -12.40 17.76 -6.71
C ARG A 178 -12.17 16.33 -6.22
N MET A 179 -11.43 16.15 -5.13
CA MET A 179 -11.14 14.84 -4.55
C MET A 179 -12.40 14.09 -4.09
N GLN A 180 -13.48 14.79 -3.75
CA GLN A 180 -14.77 14.18 -3.39
C GLN A 180 -15.42 13.42 -4.55
N VAL A 181 -15.09 13.75 -5.80
CA VAL A 181 -15.78 13.23 -7.00
C VAL A 181 -14.89 12.42 -7.93
N ILE A 182 -13.57 12.39 -7.71
CA ILE A 182 -12.64 11.56 -8.47
C ILE A 182 -12.36 10.24 -7.73
N PRO A 183 -12.06 9.15 -8.44
CA PRO A 183 -11.55 7.94 -7.82
C PRO A 183 -10.12 8.12 -7.30
N ASP A 184 -9.75 7.34 -6.28
CA ASP A 184 -8.37 7.15 -5.83
C ASP A 184 -7.57 6.28 -6.83
N GLY A 185 -6.29 6.04 -6.53
CA GLY A 185 -5.42 5.19 -7.37
C GLY A 185 -5.82 3.71 -7.45
N PHE A 186 -6.87 3.32 -6.73
CA PHE A 186 -7.47 1.98 -6.75
C PHE A 186 -8.87 1.99 -7.39
N GLY A 187 -9.31 3.11 -7.96
CA GLY A 187 -10.61 3.24 -8.62
C GLY A 187 -11.79 3.55 -7.68
N ARG A 188 -11.55 3.80 -6.39
CA ARG A 188 -12.61 3.98 -5.37
C ARG A 188 -12.91 5.47 -5.15
N THR A 189 -14.19 5.83 -5.06
CA THR A 189 -14.62 7.19 -4.71
C THR A 189 -14.90 7.32 -3.22
N GLY A 190 -14.87 8.55 -2.69
CA GLY A 190 -15.16 8.82 -1.28
C GLY A 190 -14.07 8.38 -0.31
N GLY A 191 -12.83 8.20 -0.79
CA GLY A 191 -11.68 7.91 0.06
C GLY A 191 -11.40 9.01 1.08
N GLU A 192 -10.80 8.64 2.21
CA GLU A 192 -10.40 9.60 3.24
C GLU A 192 -9.35 10.57 2.69
N ILE A 193 -9.57 11.87 2.91
CA ILE A 193 -8.67 12.94 2.45
C ILE A 193 -7.87 13.48 3.64
N LEU A 194 -6.58 13.68 3.42
CA LEU A 194 -5.63 14.24 4.37
C LEU A 194 -5.08 15.57 3.86
N ILE A 195 -4.89 16.50 4.78
CA ILE A 195 -4.04 17.68 4.63
C ILE A 195 -2.79 17.49 5.48
N GLN A 196 -1.65 17.89 4.95
CA GLN A 196 -0.34 17.69 5.57
C GLN A 196 0.56 18.91 5.32
N GLU A 197 1.47 19.20 6.25
CA GLU A 197 2.52 20.20 6.04
C GLU A 197 3.40 19.83 4.83
N PHE A 198 3.81 20.83 4.06
CA PHE A 198 4.84 20.60 3.06
C PHE A 198 6.22 20.55 3.71
N ILE A 199 6.94 19.43 3.54
CA ILE A 199 8.32 19.29 4.01
C ILE A 199 9.26 19.29 2.81
N GLY A 200 10.10 20.32 2.73
CA GLY A 200 11.19 20.40 1.77
C GLY A 200 12.46 19.72 2.28
N GLY A 201 13.38 19.44 1.37
CA GLY A 201 14.69 18.88 1.67
C GLY A 201 14.95 17.58 0.91
N LYS A 202 15.98 16.86 1.34
CA LYS A 202 16.37 15.60 0.73
C LYS A 202 15.46 14.47 1.22
N GLU A 203 14.86 13.75 0.29
CA GLU A 203 14.07 12.56 0.58
C GLU A 203 14.97 11.32 0.59
N TYR A 204 14.90 10.54 1.66
CA TYR A 204 15.60 9.27 1.80
C TYR A 204 14.59 8.14 1.86
N ILE A 205 14.86 7.07 1.12
CA ILE A 205 14.13 5.80 1.22
C ILE A 205 15.05 4.84 1.97
N VAL A 206 14.55 4.23 3.04
CA VAL A 206 15.29 3.31 3.90
C VAL A 206 14.55 1.99 3.91
N ASP A 207 15.13 0.98 3.26
CA ASP A 207 14.57 -0.35 3.19
C ASP A 207 15.09 -1.21 4.34
N SER A 208 14.18 -1.96 4.97
CA SER A 208 14.52 -2.73 6.16
C SER A 208 13.73 -4.03 6.26
N LEU A 209 14.37 -5.03 6.89
CA LEU A 209 13.74 -6.29 7.29
C LEU A 209 13.62 -6.32 8.81
N SER A 210 12.42 -6.63 9.29
CA SER A 210 12.11 -6.66 10.72
C SER A 210 11.55 -8.02 11.12
N CYS A 211 12.11 -8.64 12.16
CA CYS A 211 11.62 -9.90 12.71
C CYS A 211 11.90 -9.98 14.21
N ASN A 212 10.86 -10.24 15.01
CA ASN A 212 10.96 -10.39 16.47
C ASN A 212 11.73 -9.26 17.16
N GLY A 213 11.43 -8.01 16.79
CA GLY A 213 12.08 -6.81 17.34
C GLY A 213 13.54 -6.59 16.91
N LYS A 214 14.04 -7.40 15.96
CA LYS A 214 15.35 -7.19 15.33
C LYS A 214 15.15 -6.59 13.95
N HIS A 215 15.99 -5.62 13.62
CA HIS A 215 15.89 -4.85 12.39
C HIS A 215 17.22 -4.89 11.65
N ILE A 216 17.17 -5.09 10.34
CA ILE A 216 18.31 -5.02 9.43
C ILE A 216 17.97 -4.00 8.36
N ILE A 217 18.81 -2.98 8.20
CA ILE A 217 18.73 -2.06 7.06
C ILE A 217 19.41 -2.74 5.87
N THR A 218 18.69 -2.87 4.76
CA THR A 218 19.21 -3.51 3.55
C THR A 218 19.86 -2.49 2.64
N ASP A 219 19.19 -1.34 2.46
CA ASP A 219 19.60 -0.31 1.52
C ASP A 219 19.02 1.06 1.89
N ILE A 220 19.70 2.11 1.43
CA ILE A 220 19.32 3.50 1.62
C ILE A 220 19.51 4.23 0.31
N TRP A 221 18.45 4.86 -0.17
CA TRP A 221 18.44 5.61 -1.42
C TRP A 221 18.14 7.07 -1.14
N VAL A 222 18.65 7.94 -2.00
CA VAL A 222 18.18 9.32 -2.10
C VAL A 222 17.22 9.36 -3.27
N SER A 223 16.00 9.82 -3.03
CA SER A 223 15.01 10.01 -4.09
C SER A 223 15.07 11.47 -4.56
N GLU A 224 15.29 11.65 -5.86
CA GLU A 224 15.16 12.95 -6.51
C GLU A 224 13.85 12.95 -7.30
N LYS A 225 12.99 13.93 -6.99
CA LYS A 225 11.71 14.12 -7.68
C LYS A 225 11.84 15.28 -8.64
N ILE A 226 11.60 15.02 -9.91
CA ILE A 226 11.54 16.04 -10.94
C ILE A 226 10.09 16.52 -11.02
N ARG A 227 9.91 17.83 -10.88
CA ARG A 227 8.60 18.45 -11.05
C ARG A 227 8.34 18.62 -12.55
N ALA A 228 7.29 17.98 -13.06
CA ALA A 228 6.85 18.18 -14.42
C ALA A 228 6.15 19.53 -14.59
N ASP A 229 6.01 19.99 -15.84
CA ASP A 229 5.42 21.29 -16.18
C ASP A 229 3.97 21.45 -15.71
N ASP A 230 3.24 20.34 -15.56
CA ASP A 230 1.86 20.30 -15.04
C ASP A 230 1.77 20.27 -13.51
N GLY A 231 2.90 20.34 -12.82
CA GLY A 231 3.01 20.31 -11.37
C GLY A 231 2.98 18.91 -10.76
N THR A 232 2.92 17.85 -11.57
CA THR A 232 3.08 16.47 -11.09
C THR A 232 4.54 16.18 -10.70
N LEU A 233 4.73 15.19 -9.83
CA LEU A 233 6.06 14.76 -9.39
C LEU A 233 6.39 13.43 -10.07
N ALA A 234 7.45 13.41 -10.87
CA ALA A 234 8.05 12.21 -11.42
C ALA A 234 9.29 11.84 -10.61
N TYR A 235 9.57 10.55 -10.48
CA TYR A 235 10.84 10.07 -9.94
C TYR A 235 11.88 10.08 -11.08
N ASP A 236 13.09 10.57 -10.79
CA ASP A 236 14.26 10.37 -11.66
C ASP A 236 14.80 8.94 -11.53
#